data_AF-A0A5S3XB84-F1
#
_entry.id   AF-A0A5S3XB84-F1
#
_cell.length_a   1.000
_cell.length_b   1.000
_cell.length_c   1.000
_cell.angle_alpha   90.00
_cell.angle_beta   90.00
_cell.angle_gamma   90.00
#
_symmetry.space_group_name_H-M   'P 1'
#
loop_
_entity.id
_entity.type
_entity.pdbx_description
1 polymer ?
#
loop_
_entity_poly.entity_id
_entity_poly.type
_entity_poly.pdbx_seq_one_letter_code
_entity_poly.pdbx_strand_id
1 'polypeptide(L)' 'MKVQSERSQHANQRLARLLIAWKLEQQQQENSAALKSQRRMFHHQIERGNPRRTFTGMAFIEG' A
#
# COMPACT_ATOMS: atom_id res chain seq x y z
N MET A 1 3.27 23.13 -14.73
CA MET A 1 1.93 23.11 -15.37
C MET A 1 1.16 24.33 -14.86
N LYS A 2 1.03 25.39 -15.66
CA LYS A 2 0.32 26.61 -15.23
C LYS A 2 -1.17 26.39 -15.48
N VAL A 3 -1.93 26.21 -14.40
CA VAL A 3 -3.39 26.13 -14.44
C VAL A 3 -3.90 27.56 -14.62
N GLN A 4 -4.24 27.91 -15.86
CA GLN A 4 -4.84 29.19 -16.26
C GLN A 4 -6.26 28.91 -16.79
N SER A 5 -7.03 28.08 -16.09
CA SER A 5 -8.38 27.70 -16.52
C SER A 5 -9.47 28.65 -16.01
N GLU A 6 -9.22 29.43 -14.95
CA GLU A 6 -10.20 30.39 -14.43
C GLU A 6 -9.59 31.76 -14.08
N ARG A 7 -10.37 32.83 -14.30
CA ARG A 7 -9.99 34.25 -14.10
C ARG A 7 -9.77 34.65 -12.63
N SER A 8 -9.91 33.73 -11.66
CA SER A 8 -9.73 33.97 -10.23
C SER A 8 -8.56 33.17 -9.65
N GLN A 9 -7.61 33.86 -9.01
CA GLN A 9 -6.50 33.24 -8.29
C GLN A 9 -6.99 32.23 -7.22
N HIS A 10 -8.11 32.52 -6.56
CA HIS A 10 -8.64 31.65 -5.51
C HIS A 10 -9.17 30.32 -6.07
N ALA A 11 -9.82 30.37 -7.24
CA ALA A 11 -10.26 29.18 -7.95
C ALA A 11 -9.06 28.33 -8.42
N ASN A 12 -8.03 28.96 -8.98
CA ASN A 12 -6.80 28.27 -9.38
C ASN A 12 -6.07 27.67 -8.17
N GLN A 13 -6.05 28.35 -7.02
CA GLN A 13 -5.44 27.83 -5.79
C GLN A 13 -6.22 26.63 -5.24
N ARG A 14 -7.56 26.69 -5.23
CA ARG A 14 -8.41 25.56 -4.82
C ARG A 14 -8.22 24.37 -5.77
N LEU A 15 -8.19 24.61 -7.08
CA LEU A 15 -7.97 23.58 -8.09
C LEU A 15 -6.58 22.94 -7.96
N ALA A 16 -5.53 23.73 -7.72
CA ALA A 16 -4.19 23.22 -7.49
C ALA A 16 -4.12 22.31 -6.26
N ARG A 17 -4.76 22.68 -5.14
CA ARG A 17 -4.81 21.83 -3.94
C ARG A 17 -5.54 20.51 -4.21
N LEU A 18 -6.65 20.54 -4.93
CA LEU A 18 -7.39 19.33 -5.30
C LEU A 18 -6.56 18.42 -6.21
N LEU A 19 -5.86 18.99 -7.19
CA LEU A 19 -4.98 18.21 -8.08
C LEU A 19 -3.81 17.57 -7.33
N ILE A 20 -3.21 18.27 -6.37
CA ILE A 20 -2.14 17.72 -5.53
C ILE A 20 -2.69 16.58 -4.67
N ALA A 21 -3.84 16.77 -4.00
CA ALA A 21 -4.45 15.75 -3.18
C ALA A 21 -4.78 14.48 -3.99
N TRP A 22 -5.40 14.65 -5.16
CA TRP A 22 -5.71 13.55 -6.07
C TRP A 22 -4.45 12.78 -6.52
N LYS A 23 -3.38 13.51 -6.87
CA LYS A 23 -2.13 12.88 -7.30
C LYS A 23 -1.45 12.10 -6.16
N LEU A 24 -1.49 12.63 -4.94
CA LEU A 24 -0.96 11.93 -3.76
C LEU A 24 -1.75 10.66 -3.46
N GLU A 25 -3.08 10.72 -3.57
CA GLU A 25 -3.95 9.55 -3.39
C GLU A 25 -3.64 8.47 -4.43
N GLN A 26 -3.52 8.86 -5.71
CA GLN A 26 -3.14 7.94 -6.78
C GLN A 26 -1.79 7.25 -6.48
N GLN A 27 -0.78 8.02 -6.08
CA GLN A 27 0.54 7.48 -5.75
C GLN A 27 0.48 6.52 -4.55
N GLN A 28 -0.33 6.81 -3.55
CA GLN A 28 -0.53 5.93 -2.40
C GLN A 28 -1.17 4.61 -2.82
N GLN A 29 -2.19 4.65 -3.70
CA GLN A 29 -2.84 3.45 -4.21
C GLN A 29 -1.86 2.58 -5.00
N GLU A 30 -1.07 3.17 -5.89
CA GLU A 30 -0.04 2.47 -6.67
C GLU A 30 1.00 1.79 -5.76
N ASN A 31 1.51 2.51 -4.75
CA ASN A 31 2.44 1.95 -3.77
C ASN A 31 1.83 0.79 -2.98
N SER A 32 0.56 0.93 -2.57
CA SER A 32 -0.15 -0.12 -1.83
C SER A 32 -0.34 -1.39 -2.69
N ALA A 33 -0.62 -1.23 -3.97
CA ALA A 33 -0.76 -2.33 -4.93
C ALA A 33 0.59 -3.03 -5.15
N ALA A 34 1.68 -2.27 -5.29
CA ALA A 34 3.03 -2.81 -5.41
C ALA A 34 3.42 -3.64 -4.17
N LEU A 35 3.19 -3.11 -2.97
CA LEU A 35 3.45 -3.83 -1.71
C LEU A 35 2.61 -5.10 -1.57
N LYS A 36 1.32 -5.05 -1.95
CA LYS A 36 0.44 -6.23 -1.94
C LYS A 36 0.93 -7.30 -2.91
N SER A 37 1.38 -6.90 -4.10
CA SER A 37 1.98 -7.81 -5.09
C SER A 37 3.25 -8.46 -4.55
N GLN A 38 4.16 -7.68 -3.95
CA GLN A 38 5.37 -8.20 -3.32
C GLN A 38 5.06 -9.22 -2.23
N ARG A 39 4.12 -8.92 -1.30
CA ARG A 39 3.70 -9.86 -0.25
C ARG A 39 3.16 -11.17 -0.82
N ARG A 40 2.36 -11.10 -1.90
CA ARG A 40 1.87 -12.31 -2.59
C ARG A 40 3.02 -13.13 -3.15
N MET A 41 4.01 -12.50 -3.79
CA MET A 41 5.21 -13.20 -4.30
C MET A 41 6.02 -13.85 -3.17
N PHE A 42 6.22 -13.14 -2.06
CA PHE A 42 6.88 -13.72 -0.88
C PHE A 42 6.17 -14.98 -0.40
N HIS A 43 4.83 -14.99 -0.34
CA HIS A 43 4.06 -16.16 0.09
C HIS A 43 4.26 -17.40 -0.80
N HIS A 44 4.62 -17.21 -2.09
CA HIS A 44 4.96 -18.32 -2.99
C HIS A 44 6.43 -18.79 -2.84
N GLN A 45 7.30 -17.94 -2.30
CA GLN A 45 8.72 -18.23 -2.09
C GLN A 45 9.05 -18.71 -0.67
N ILE A 46 8.06 -18.77 0.24
CA ILE A 46 8.26 -19.37 1.56
C ILE A 46 8.62 -20.85 1.37
N GLU A 47 9.84 -21.23 1.77
CA GLU A 47 10.28 -22.63 1.80
C GLU A 47 9.31 -23.48 2.61
N ARG A 48 8.70 -24.45 1.94
CA ARG A 48 7.89 -25.47 2.61
C ARG A 48 8.83 -26.51 3.22
N GLY A 49 8.68 -26.78 4.50
CA GLY A 49 9.45 -27.82 5.19
C GLY A 49 10.60 -27.32 6.07
N ASN A 50 10.75 -26.01 6.30
CA ASN A 50 11.66 -25.46 7.31
C ASN A 50 10.89 -24.92 8.53
N PRO A 51 10.28 -25.79 9.36
CA PRO A 51 9.53 -25.37 10.53
C PRO A 51 10.47 -24.71 11.55
N ARG A 52 10.35 -23.39 11.71
CA ARG A 52 11.13 -22.62 12.70
C ARG A 52 10.90 -23.07 14.15
N ARG A 53 9.77 -23.71 14.42
CA ARG A 53 9.41 -24.34 15.69
C ARG A 53 8.62 -25.61 15.38
N THR A 54 9.10 -26.74 15.85
CA THR A 54 8.38 -28.02 15.84
C THR A 54 7.95 -28.34 17.26
N PHE A 55 6.66 -28.58 17.45
CA PHE A 55 6.14 -29.12 18.71
C PHE A 55 5.97 -30.62 18.52
N THR A 56 6.85 -31.40 19.13
CA THR A 56 6.75 -32.87 19.14
C THR A 56 6.47 -33.32 20.56
N GLY A 57 5.24 -33.76 20.82
CA GLY A 57 4.82 -34.39 22.09
C GLY A 57 3.30 -34.34 22.30
N MET A 58 2.74 -35.33 23.00
CA MET A 58 1.34 -35.38 23.47
C MET A 58 1.06 -34.35 24.59
N ALA A 59 1.66 -33.17 24.54
CA ALA A 59 1.61 -32.16 25.59
C ALA A 59 1.10 -30.81 25.05
N PHE A 60 0.09 -30.84 24.18
CA PHE A 60 -0.74 -29.67 23.94
C PHE A 60 -1.70 -29.53 25.13
N ILE A 61 -1.48 -28.54 25.99
CA ILE A 61 -2.45 -28.12 27.00
C ILE A 61 -2.95 -26.76 26.54
N GLU A 62 -4.22 -26.70 26.15
CA GLU A 62 -4.92 -25.46 25.84
C GLU A 62 -5.05 -24.65 27.15
N GLY A 63 -4.61 -23.39 27.12
CA GLY A 63 -4.69 -22.45 28.24
C GLY A 63 -4.94 -21.04 27.74
#